data_AF-A0A645J712-F1
#
_entry.id   AF-A0A645J712-F1
#
_cell.length_a   1.000
_cell.length_b   1.000
_cell.length_c   1.000
_cell.angle_alpha   90.00
_cell.angle_beta   90.00
_cell.angle_gamma   90.00
#
_symmetry.space_group_name_H-M   'P 1'
#
loop_
_entity.id
_entity.type
_entity.pdbx_description
1 polymer ?
#
loop_
_entity_poly.entity_id
_entity_poly.type
_entity_poly.pdbx_seq_one_letter_code
_entity_poly.pdbx_strand_id
1 'polypeptide(L)'
;MQRRAYDKYHSGGLIANTCCSHPRQGEVLEEAVHRRLQEEMNFDCSLQEVFSFVYFHRFTDNLFEYEFDHVFLGEYKDDFRINCREVAEAWWEGYGFLEQDMLSHPEKYSVWFLTAAPRVLAVLRDRKIK
;
A
#
# COMPACT_ATOMS: atom_id res chain seq x y z
N MET A 1 -4.76 6.45 1.07
CA MET A 1 -3.57 6.25 0.22
C MET A 1 -2.43 7.09 0.74
N GLN A 2 -1.20 6.83 0.31
CA GLN A 2 -0.05 7.68 0.62
C GLN A 2 0.78 8.01 -0.61
N ARG A 3 1.46 9.15 -0.56
CA ARG A 3 2.63 9.47 -1.37
C ARG A 3 3.86 9.16 -0.55
N ARG A 4 4.72 8.28 -1.06
CA ARG A 4 5.96 7.90 -0.40
C ARG A 4 6.88 9.12 -0.25
N ALA A 5 7.62 9.20 0.86
CA ALA A 5 8.64 10.23 1.03
C ALA A 5 9.62 10.24 -0.15
N TYR A 6 10.06 11.43 -0.55
CA TYR A 6 10.86 11.62 -1.77
C TYR A 6 12.28 11.04 -1.66
N ASP A 7 12.79 10.86 -0.45
CA ASP A 7 14.11 10.36 -0.11
C ASP A 7 14.16 8.82 0.06
N LYS A 8 13.03 8.12 -0.12
CA LYS A 8 13.02 6.66 -0.19
C LYS A 8 14.00 6.16 -1.26
N TYR A 9 14.80 5.15 -0.92
CA TYR A 9 15.83 4.60 -1.82
C TYR A 9 15.28 4.06 -3.16
N HIS A 10 13.99 3.75 -3.21
CA HIS A 10 13.24 3.36 -4.41
C HIS A 10 11.81 3.91 -4.32
N SER A 11 11.21 4.15 -5.48
CA SER A 11 9.80 4.56 -5.60
C SER A 11 9.44 5.80 -4.75
N GLY A 12 10.41 6.69 -4.48
CA GLY A 12 10.18 7.92 -3.74
C GLY A 12 9.27 8.87 -4.51
N GLY A 13 8.32 9.52 -3.83
CA GLY A 13 7.34 10.42 -4.44
C GLY A 13 6.19 9.74 -5.21
N LEU A 14 6.24 8.42 -5.42
CA LEU A 14 5.15 7.66 -6.02
C LEU A 14 3.99 7.49 -5.04
N ILE A 15 2.79 7.38 -5.59
CA ILE A 15 1.54 7.08 -4.88
C ILE A 15 1.43 5.57 -4.66
N ALA A 16 1.08 5.16 -3.46
CA ALA A 16 0.91 3.76 -3.07
C ALA A 16 -0.31 3.56 -2.15
N ASN A 17 -0.58 2.30 -1.81
CA ASN A 17 -1.51 1.94 -0.73
C ASN A 17 -1.01 2.48 0.62
N THR A 18 -1.86 2.40 1.64
CA THR A 18 -1.65 2.98 2.98
C THR A 18 -0.27 2.68 3.58
N CYS A 19 0.20 1.44 3.51
CA CYS A 19 1.49 1.01 4.07
C CYS A 19 1.99 -0.24 3.33
N CYS A 20 3.28 -0.34 3.02
CA CYS A 20 3.89 -1.52 2.40
C CYS A 20 5.32 -1.68 2.95
N SER A 21 5.63 -2.88 3.42
CA SER A 21 6.89 -3.19 4.12
C SER A 21 7.03 -4.70 4.30
N HIS A 22 8.16 -5.13 4.84
CA HIS A 22 8.47 -6.53 5.13
C HIS A 22 8.36 -6.86 6.62
N PRO A 23 8.01 -8.11 6.97
CA PRO A 23 8.28 -8.65 8.29
C PRO A 23 9.79 -8.76 8.52
N ARG A 24 10.22 -8.54 9.76
CA ARG A 24 11.59 -8.83 10.19
C ARG A 24 11.82 -10.33 10.26
N GLN A 25 13.08 -10.76 10.29
CA GLN A 25 13.42 -12.16 10.45
C GLN A 25 12.82 -12.71 11.76
N GLY A 26 11.94 -13.72 11.63
CA GLY A 26 11.26 -14.35 12.77
C GLY A 26 10.04 -13.58 13.31
N GLU A 27 9.69 -12.43 12.71
CA GLU A 27 8.49 -11.66 13.08
C GLU A 27 7.23 -12.31 12.49
N VAL A 28 6.16 -12.34 13.27
CA VAL A 28 4.86 -12.79 12.78
C VAL A 28 4.31 -11.74 11.81
N LEU A 29 3.78 -12.19 10.66
CA LEU A 29 3.32 -11.28 9.62
C LEU A 29 2.28 -10.26 10.12
N GLU A 30 1.32 -10.70 10.93
CA GLU A 30 0.30 -9.83 11.52
C GLU A 30 0.93 -8.74 12.41
N GLU A 31 1.91 -9.09 13.25
CA GLU A 31 2.65 -8.12 14.06
C GLU A 31 3.40 -7.09 13.19
N ALA A 32 4.01 -7.54 12.09
CA ALA A 32 4.71 -6.67 11.15
C ALA A 32 3.76 -5.65 10.51
N VAL A 33 2.55 -6.08 10.13
CA VAL A 33 1.54 -5.23 9.51
C VAL A 33 1.11 -4.12 10.48
N HIS A 34 0.72 -4.48 11.71
CA HIS A 34 0.32 -3.51 12.75
C HIS A 34 1.46 -2.56 13.13
N ARG A 35 2.68 -3.10 13.31
CA ARG A 35 3.86 -2.30 13.60
C ARG A 35 4.13 -1.27 12.50
N ARG A 36 4.10 -1.67 11.23
CA ARG A 36 4.40 -0.78 10.11
C ARG A 36 3.31 0.26 9.88
N LEU A 37 2.05 -0.11 10.09
CA LEU A 37 0.95 0.85 10.06
C LEU A 37 1.13 1.95 11.12
N GLN A 38 1.53 1.56 12.34
CA GLN A 38 1.86 2.50 13.39
C GLN A 38 3.11 3.35 13.06
N GLU A 39 4.19 2.75 12.55
CA GLU A 39 5.45 3.45 12.24
C GLU A 39 5.32 4.47 11.09
N GLU A 40 4.52 4.18 10.05
CA GLU A 40 4.34 5.07 8.89
C GLU A 40 3.18 6.04 9.06
N MET A 41 2.05 5.58 9.63
CA MET A 41 0.78 6.31 9.62
C MET A 41 0.31 6.78 11.00
N ASN A 42 1.02 6.39 12.07
CA ASN A 42 0.69 6.64 13.48
C ASN A 42 -0.76 6.30 13.87
N PHE A 43 -1.34 5.26 13.28
CA PHE A 43 -2.59 4.69 13.73
C PHE A 43 -2.57 3.17 13.59
N ASP A 44 -3.59 2.53 14.13
CA ASP A 44 -3.82 1.10 13.96
C ASP A 44 -5.32 0.79 13.83
N CYS A 45 -5.67 -0.35 13.25
CA CYS A 45 -7.04 -0.83 13.13
C CYS A 45 -7.11 -2.36 12.95
N SER A 46 -8.31 -2.94 13.04
CA SER A 46 -8.48 -4.36 12.71
C SER A 46 -8.25 -4.60 11.22
N LEU A 47 -7.37 -5.54 10.91
CA LEU A 47 -6.94 -5.87 9.56
C LEU A 47 -7.24 -7.34 9.26
N GLN A 48 -7.63 -7.62 8.02
CA GLN A 48 -7.85 -8.97 7.53
C GLN A 48 -7.05 -9.17 6.26
N GLU A 49 -6.30 -10.26 6.17
CA GLU A 49 -5.69 -10.69 4.92
C GLU A 49 -6.78 -11.08 3.91
N VAL A 50 -6.71 -10.51 2.70
CA VAL A 50 -7.69 -10.76 1.65
C VAL A 50 -7.15 -11.61 0.51
N PHE A 51 -5.86 -11.51 0.21
CA PHE A 51 -5.14 -12.36 -0.75
C PHE A 51 -3.64 -12.09 -0.67
N SER A 52 -2.87 -12.93 -1.36
CA SER A 52 -1.46 -12.69 -1.65
C SER A 52 -1.16 -12.80 -3.15
N PHE A 53 0.01 -12.32 -3.56
CA PHE A 53 0.49 -12.44 -4.94
C PHE A 53 2.01 -12.38 -5.02
N VAL A 54 2.58 -12.92 -6.10
CA VAL A 54 4.00 -12.77 -6.41
C VAL A 54 4.15 -11.75 -7.53
N TYR A 55 5.11 -10.84 -7.39
CA TYR A 55 5.51 -9.96 -8.48
C TYR A 55 7.02 -9.85 -8.58
N PHE A 56 7.50 -9.56 -9.79
CA PHE A 56 8.88 -9.21 -10.06
C PHE A 56 8.88 -7.86 -10.79
N HIS A 57 9.67 -6.92 -10.29
CA HIS A 57 9.87 -5.65 -10.97
C HIS A 57 11.33 -5.20 -10.88
N ARG A 58 11.89 -4.78 -12.01
CA ARG A 58 13.26 -4.28 -12.10
C ARG A 58 13.24 -2.76 -12.27
N PHE A 59 13.64 -2.01 -11.24
CA PHE A 59 13.71 -0.55 -11.26
C PHE A 59 14.95 -0.05 -12.00
N THR A 60 16.10 -0.67 -11.74
CA THR A 60 17.37 -0.37 -12.41
C THR A 60 18.16 -1.66 -12.59
N ASP A 61 19.38 -1.57 -13.13
CA ASP A 61 20.19 -2.76 -13.32
C ASP A 61 20.52 -3.52 -12.02
N ASN A 62 20.64 -2.78 -10.91
CA ASN A 62 21.04 -3.30 -9.59
C ASN A 62 19.94 -3.21 -8.52
N LEU A 63 18.73 -2.79 -8.89
CA LEU A 63 17.61 -2.62 -7.95
C LEU A 63 16.35 -3.25 -8.54
N PHE A 64 15.85 -4.28 -7.87
CA PHE A 64 14.66 -5.01 -8.25
C PHE A 64 13.92 -5.50 -7.01
N GLU A 65 12.61 -5.70 -7.14
CA GLU A 65 11.75 -6.36 -6.18
C GLU A 65 11.35 -7.72 -6.74
N TYR A 66 11.43 -8.74 -5.90
CA TYR A 66 10.85 -10.06 -6.15
C TYR A 66 10.21 -10.55 -4.87
N GLU A 67 8.90 -10.35 -4.74
CA GLU A 67 8.24 -10.43 -3.46
C GLU A 67 6.99 -11.31 -3.52
N PHE A 68 6.74 -12.02 -2.42
CA PHE A 68 5.45 -12.65 -2.14
C PHE A 68 4.68 -11.71 -1.21
N ASP A 69 3.81 -10.92 -1.80
CA ASP A 69 3.14 -9.80 -1.17
C ASP A 69 1.80 -10.24 -0.58
N HIS A 70 1.60 -9.95 0.69
CA HIS A 70 0.36 -10.22 1.42
C HIS A 70 -0.47 -8.95 1.54
N VAL A 71 -1.74 -9.00 1.12
CA VAL A 71 -2.63 -7.84 1.10
C VAL A 71 -3.61 -7.90 2.26
N PHE A 72 -3.51 -6.91 3.13
CA PHE A 72 -4.40 -6.71 4.27
C PHE A 72 -5.36 -5.54 4.01
N LEU A 73 -6.60 -5.69 4.47
CA LEU A 73 -7.65 -4.70 4.36
C LEU A 73 -8.29 -4.46 5.73
N GLY A 74 -8.52 -3.20 6.07
CA GLY A 74 -9.23 -2.79 7.28
C GLY A 74 -10.02 -1.52 7.04
N GLU A 75 -10.83 -1.16 8.03
CA GLU A 75 -11.62 0.07 8.02
C GLU A 75 -11.10 1.02 9.10
N TYR A 76 -10.86 2.26 8.72
CA TYR A 76 -10.42 3.33 9.61
C TYR A 76 -11.09 4.63 9.15
N LYS A 77 -11.59 5.42 10.11
CA LYS A 77 -12.41 6.61 9.83
C LYS A 77 -12.04 7.84 10.66
N ASP A 78 -11.07 7.69 11.55
CA ASP A 78 -10.63 8.76 12.42
C ASP A 78 -9.50 9.56 11.77
N ASP A 79 -9.10 10.66 12.40
CA ASP A 79 -7.94 11.42 11.95
C ASP A 79 -6.66 10.61 12.10
N PHE A 80 -5.67 10.89 11.27
CA PHE A 80 -4.34 10.28 11.34
C PHE A 80 -3.24 11.33 11.21
N ARG A 81 -2.03 10.95 11.63
CA ARG A 81 -0.83 11.78 11.50
C ARG A 81 0.27 10.96 10.87
N ILE A 82 0.74 11.35 9.70
CA ILE A 82 1.81 10.61 9.02
C ILE A 82 3.16 10.82 9.70
N ASN A 83 4.06 9.85 9.55
CA ASN A 83 5.48 10.04 9.79
C ASN A 83 6.13 10.63 8.53
N CYS A 84 6.48 11.92 8.56
CA CYS A 84 7.00 12.64 7.40
C CYS A 84 8.35 12.13 6.86
N ARG A 85 9.05 11.24 7.60
CA ARG A 85 10.27 10.57 7.11
C ARG A 85 9.97 9.40 6.18
N GLU A 86 8.76 8.87 6.24
CA GLU A 86 8.33 7.69 5.47
C GLU A 86 7.32 8.08 4.39
N VAL A 87 6.46 9.05 4.71
CA VAL A 87 5.30 9.46 3.93
C VAL A 87 5.35 10.98 3.68
N ALA A 88 5.27 11.41 2.42
CA ALA A 88 5.22 12.84 2.08
C ALA A 88 3.81 13.42 2.30
N GLU A 89 2.78 12.65 1.97
CA GLU A 89 1.38 13.07 1.96
C GLU A 89 0.48 11.84 2.09
N ALA A 90 -0.66 11.95 2.76
CA ALA A 90 -1.67 10.90 2.78
C ALA A 90 -3.08 11.49 2.75
N TRP A 91 -3.97 10.83 2.02
CA TRP A 91 -5.34 11.29 1.80
C TRP A 91 -6.29 10.11 1.54
N TRP A 92 -7.59 10.41 1.68
CA TRP A 92 -8.67 9.53 1.25
C TRP A 92 -9.03 9.82 -0.19
N GLU A 93 -9.24 8.77 -0.98
CA GLU A 93 -9.62 8.90 -2.39
C GLU A 93 -10.83 8.03 -2.70
N GLY A 94 -11.71 8.54 -3.56
CA GLY A 94 -12.87 7.80 -4.04
C GLY A 94 -12.46 6.71 -5.03
N TYR A 95 -13.04 5.52 -4.89
CA TYR A 95 -12.72 4.37 -5.73
C TYR A 95 -12.83 4.65 -7.23
N GLY A 96 -13.90 5.34 -7.66
CA GLY A 96 -14.11 5.64 -9.08
C GLY A 96 -13.07 6.61 -9.67
N PHE A 97 -12.64 7.62 -8.89
CA PHE A 97 -11.56 8.51 -9.31
C PHE A 97 -10.23 7.75 -9.39
N LEU A 98 -9.93 6.96 -8.36
CA LEU A 98 -8.69 6.18 -8.28
C LEU A 98 -8.53 5.24 -9.49
N GLU A 99 -9.59 4.53 -9.89
CA GLU A 99 -9.56 3.66 -11.07
C GLU A 99 -9.23 4.42 -12.34
N GLN A 100 -9.86 5.57 -12.54
CA GLN A 100 -9.64 6.40 -13.73
C GLN A 100 -8.23 7.02 -13.75
N ASP A 101 -7.73 7.51 -12.60
CA ASP A 101 -6.40 8.13 -12.52
C ASP A 101 -5.29 7.08 -12.67
N MET A 102 -5.43 5.86 -12.14
CA MET A 102 -4.47 4.77 -12.39
C MET A 102 -4.38 4.38 -13.87
N LEU A 103 -5.50 4.41 -14.60
CA LEU A 103 -5.52 4.15 -16.04
C LEU A 103 -4.92 5.30 -16.86
N SER A 104 -5.19 6.54 -16.44
CA SER A 104 -4.78 7.73 -17.19
C SER A 104 -3.34 8.16 -16.90
N HIS A 105 -2.86 7.87 -15.68
CA HIS A 105 -1.58 8.31 -15.14
C HIS A 105 -0.86 7.21 -14.34
N PRO A 106 -0.63 6.01 -14.93
CA PRO A 106 -0.02 4.90 -14.22
C PRO A 106 1.38 5.23 -13.66
N GLU A 107 2.11 6.16 -14.28
CA GLU A 107 3.45 6.60 -13.87
C GLU A 107 3.48 7.27 -12.50
N LYS A 108 2.35 7.74 -11.98
CA LYS A 108 2.26 8.32 -10.63
C LYS A 108 2.29 7.26 -9.53
N TYR A 109 2.07 5.99 -9.86
CA TYR A 109 1.79 4.93 -8.89
C TYR A 109 2.94 3.94 -8.77
N SER A 110 3.07 3.34 -7.58
CA SER A 110 3.98 2.22 -7.39
C SER A 110 3.50 0.96 -8.12
N VAL A 111 4.45 0.13 -8.53
CA VAL A 111 4.19 -1.04 -9.38
C VAL A 111 3.37 -2.12 -8.65
N TRP A 112 3.62 -2.34 -7.36
CA TRP A 112 2.81 -3.25 -6.55
C TRP A 112 1.38 -2.73 -6.38
N PHE A 113 1.20 -1.39 -6.30
CA PHE A 113 -0.12 -0.80 -6.17
C PHE A 113 -0.95 -0.97 -7.43
N LEU A 114 -0.36 -0.72 -8.62
CA LEU A 114 -1.02 -1.01 -9.90
C LEU A 114 -1.43 -2.48 -10.05
N THR A 115 -0.72 -3.39 -9.38
CA THR A 115 -1.04 -4.82 -9.36
C THR A 115 -2.15 -5.17 -8.36
N ALA A 116 -2.07 -4.63 -7.14
CA ALA A 116 -2.95 -4.98 -6.04
C ALA A 116 -4.30 -4.24 -6.07
N ALA A 117 -4.30 -2.94 -6.40
CA ALA A 117 -5.46 -2.08 -6.27
C ALA A 117 -6.69 -2.57 -7.08
N PRO A 118 -6.57 -3.01 -8.36
CA PRO A 118 -7.72 -3.55 -9.10
C PRO A 118 -8.37 -4.76 -8.41
N ARG A 119 -7.56 -5.62 -7.78
CA ARG A 119 -8.03 -6.79 -7.06
C ARG A 119 -8.70 -6.41 -5.74
N VAL A 120 -8.15 -5.45 -5.00
CA VAL A 120 -8.77 -4.90 -3.79
C VAL A 120 -10.13 -4.27 -4.10
N LEU A 121 -10.22 -3.49 -5.18
CA LEU A 121 -11.47 -2.87 -5.62
C LEU A 121 -12.54 -3.89 -6.00
N ALA A 122 -12.15 -5.01 -6.63
CA ALA A 122 -13.07 -6.13 -6.87
C ALA A 122 -13.58 -6.74 -5.55
N VAL A 123 -12.69 -7.02 -4.59
CA VAL A 123 -13.08 -7.53 -3.25
C VAL A 123 -14.05 -6.58 -2.55
N LEU A 124 -13.81 -5.27 -2.62
CA LEU A 124 -14.67 -4.26 -2.01
C LEU A 124 -16.05 -4.17 -2.66
N ARG A 125 -16.15 -4.37 -3.98
CA ARG A 125 -17.44 -4.43 -4.68
C ARG A 125 -18.25 -5.65 -4.27
N ASP A 126 -17.62 -6.82 -4.21
CA ASP A 126 -18.29 -8.07 -3.83
C ASP A 126 -18.80 -8.03 -2.38
N ARG A 127 -18.07 -7.39 -1.47
CA ARG A 127 -18.50 -7.19 -0.07
C ARG A 127 -19.73 -6.29 0.05
N LYS A 128 -19.92 -5.31 -0.86
CA LYS A 128 -21.10 -4.43 -0.87
C LYS A 128 -22.36 -5.06 -1.48
N ILE A 129 -22.20 -6.18 -2.20
CA ILE A 129 -23.32 -6.90 -2.83
C ILE A 129 -23.94 -7.92 -1.87
N LYS A 130 -23.28 -8.23 -0.75
CA LYS A 130 -23.80 -9.08 0.34
C LYS A 130 -24.48 -8.25 1.42
#